data_AF-A0A9Q0SPA7-F1
#
_entry.id   AF-A0A9Q0SPA7-F1
#
_cell.length_a   1.000
_cell.length_b   1.000
_cell.length_c   1.000
_cell.angle_alpha   90.00
_cell.angle_beta   90.00
_cell.angle_gamma   90.00
#
_symmetry.space_group_name_H-M   'P 1'
#
loop_
_entity.id
_entity.type
_entity.pdbx_description
1 polymer ?
#
loop_
_entity_poly.entity_id
_entity_poly.type
_entity_poly.pdbx_seq_one_letter_code
_entity_poly.pdbx_strand_id
1 'polypeptide(L)'
;MEMQHHLFATRFIIFLIITFVHVPSSAYANDDERYVNCGKLFDCGDIKGVGYPFSGSNRPDYCGHPELKLDCSDLDPEITVKKLTYKVLGINSQSQTLSVARKDYAENNICPTLLLNTTWIPNLLNYTSDDHNITIYYGCPAQGAPTLANSSQFTCTAMTGYFTAVSNLSQFGSSASNLISYLASCKDSD
;
A
#
# COMPACT_ATOMS: atom_id res chain seq x y z
N MET A 1 9.25 7.55 -76.33
CA MET A 1 9.46 6.82 -75.05
C MET A 1 9.62 7.80 -73.89
N GLU A 2 8.80 8.87 -73.84
CA GLU A 2 8.94 9.98 -72.88
C GLU A 2 7.71 10.11 -71.97
N MET A 3 6.53 9.76 -72.49
CA MET A 3 5.24 9.83 -71.80
C MET A 3 5.11 8.84 -70.62
N GLN A 4 5.84 7.73 -70.65
CA GLN A 4 5.77 6.67 -69.64
C GLN A 4 6.58 7.02 -68.37
N HIS A 5 7.65 7.81 -68.51
CA HIS A 5 8.45 8.32 -67.39
C HIS A 5 7.70 9.38 -66.58
N HIS A 6 6.93 10.26 -67.23
CA HIS A 6 6.12 11.27 -66.54
C HIS A 6 4.99 10.64 -65.71
N LEU A 7 4.39 9.55 -66.19
CA LEU A 7 3.32 8.82 -65.47
C LEU A 7 3.87 8.08 -64.24
N PHE A 8 5.10 7.55 -64.33
CA PHE A 8 5.77 6.91 -63.21
C PHE A 8 6.21 7.93 -62.14
N ALA A 9 6.76 9.08 -62.57
CA ALA A 9 7.16 10.17 -61.69
C ALA A 9 5.97 10.78 -60.93
N THR A 10 4.84 10.99 -61.60
CA THR A 10 3.62 11.50 -60.93
C THR A 10 3.06 10.51 -59.93
N ARG A 11 3.04 9.20 -60.22
CA ARG A 11 2.61 8.19 -59.26
C ARG A 11 3.54 8.09 -58.05
N PHE A 12 4.85 8.25 -58.25
CA PHE A 12 5.83 8.26 -57.16
C PHE A 12 5.64 9.48 -56.25
N ILE A 13 5.41 10.65 -56.83
CA ILE A 13 5.13 11.89 -56.07
C ILE A 13 3.83 11.76 -55.27
N ILE A 14 2.76 11.23 -55.87
CA ILE A 14 1.48 11.02 -55.16
C ILE A 14 1.66 10.02 -54.02
N PHE A 15 2.42 8.95 -54.22
CA PHE A 15 2.72 7.98 -53.16
C PHE A 15 3.50 8.62 -52.00
N LEU A 16 4.49 9.47 -52.28
CA LEU A 16 5.23 10.24 -51.26
C LEU A 16 4.34 11.24 -50.51
N ILE A 17 3.41 11.91 -51.20
CA ILE A 17 2.44 12.81 -50.56
C ILE A 17 1.50 12.01 -49.67
N ILE A 18 0.99 10.87 -50.13
CA ILE A 18 0.11 10.00 -49.33
C ILE A 18 0.85 9.47 -48.11
N THR A 19 2.11 9.03 -48.24
CA THR A 19 2.89 8.56 -47.08
C THR A 19 3.18 9.68 -46.11
N PHE A 20 3.51 10.90 -46.54
CA PHE A 20 3.71 12.05 -45.65
C PHE A 20 2.41 12.54 -44.98
N VAL A 21 1.26 12.47 -45.66
CA VAL A 21 -0.05 12.90 -45.14
C VAL A 21 -0.72 11.82 -44.27
N HIS A 22 -0.42 10.53 -44.50
CA HIS A 22 -0.92 9.40 -43.72
C HIS A 22 0.09 8.81 -42.74
N VAL A 23 1.25 9.44 -42.50
CA VAL A 23 1.99 9.11 -41.26
C VAL A 23 1.04 9.47 -40.13
N PRO A 24 0.54 8.49 -39.35
CA PRO A 24 -0.29 8.83 -38.22
C PRO A 24 0.57 9.70 -37.31
N SER A 25 0.04 10.84 -36.91
CA SER A 25 0.67 11.75 -35.94
C SER A 25 0.89 11.11 -34.56
N SER A 26 0.76 9.78 -34.43
CA SER A 26 1.04 8.99 -33.24
C SER A 26 2.51 9.02 -32.79
N ALA A 27 3.38 9.72 -33.52
CA ALA A 27 4.77 9.98 -33.10
C ALA A 27 4.92 11.24 -32.23
N TYR A 28 3.89 12.10 -32.12
CA TYR A 28 3.88 13.25 -31.19
C TYR A 28 3.19 12.87 -29.88
N ALA A 29 3.73 11.88 -29.17
CA ALA A 29 3.27 11.54 -27.82
C ALA A 29 3.98 12.39 -26.74
N ASN A 30 4.60 13.52 -27.10
CA ASN A 30 5.57 14.18 -26.23
C ASN A 30 5.12 15.49 -25.57
N ASP A 31 3.87 15.94 -25.73
CA ASP A 31 3.39 17.19 -25.13
C ASP A 31 1.94 17.11 -24.60
N ASP A 32 1.45 15.93 -24.23
CA ASP A 32 0.26 15.90 -23.38
C ASP A 32 0.69 16.34 -21.98
N GLU A 33 0.39 17.58 -21.62
CA GLU A 33 0.65 18.17 -20.31
C GLU A 33 0.21 17.23 -19.17
N ARG A 34 -0.85 16.43 -19.40
CA ARG A 34 -1.30 15.44 -18.42
C ARG A 34 -0.28 14.33 -18.20
N TYR A 35 0.33 13.83 -19.27
CA TYR A 35 1.36 12.80 -19.20
C TYR A 35 2.60 13.32 -18.46
N VAL A 36 3.07 14.52 -18.81
CA VAL A 36 4.21 15.17 -18.16
C VAL A 36 3.94 15.38 -16.65
N ASN A 37 2.74 15.85 -16.30
CA ASN A 37 2.34 16.04 -14.92
C ASN A 37 2.29 14.74 -14.11
N CYS A 38 1.96 13.62 -14.76
CA CYS A 38 1.96 12.31 -14.11
C CYS A 38 3.33 11.67 -13.95
N GLY A 39 4.37 12.18 -14.65
CA GLY A 39 5.76 11.73 -14.52
C GLY A 39 6.47 12.22 -13.25
N LYS A 40 5.86 13.15 -12.49
CA LYS A 40 6.40 13.61 -11.20
C LYS A 40 6.42 12.45 -10.20
N LEU A 41 7.47 12.39 -9.38
CA LEU A 41 7.64 11.39 -8.33
C LEU A 41 7.20 11.95 -6.97
N PHE A 42 6.78 11.05 -6.09
CA PHE A 42 6.49 11.34 -4.69
C PHE A 42 7.77 11.20 -3.87
N ASP A 43 8.05 12.25 -3.08
CA ASP A 43 9.20 12.38 -2.20
C ASP A 43 8.76 12.92 -0.84
N CYS A 44 8.94 12.14 0.24
CA CYS A 44 8.59 12.52 1.60
C CYS A 44 9.52 11.83 2.61
N GLY A 45 10.18 12.60 3.48
CA GLY A 45 11.16 12.06 4.41
C GLY A 45 12.22 11.21 3.69
N ASP A 46 12.45 10.00 4.20
CA ASP A 46 13.38 9.01 3.62
C ASP A 46 12.78 8.22 2.43
N ILE A 47 11.48 8.33 2.18
CA ILE A 47 10.80 7.68 1.05
C ILE A 47 10.84 8.62 -0.15
N LYS A 48 11.66 8.26 -1.15
CA LYS A 48 11.90 9.06 -2.35
C LYS A 48 11.70 8.26 -3.63
N GLY A 49 11.46 8.96 -4.74
CA GLY A 49 11.40 8.42 -6.08
C GLY A 49 10.18 7.52 -6.32
N VAL A 50 9.09 7.73 -5.58
CA VAL A 50 7.92 6.85 -5.66
C VAL A 50 7.02 7.27 -6.82
N GLY A 51 6.85 6.37 -7.79
CA GLY A 51 6.04 6.60 -8.98
C GLY A 51 4.69 5.86 -8.96
N TYR A 52 4.21 5.47 -10.14
CA TYR A 52 3.06 4.58 -10.25
C TYR A 52 3.28 3.24 -9.51
N PRO A 53 2.22 2.65 -8.91
CA PRO A 53 0.81 3.04 -9.00
C PRO A 53 0.36 4.10 -7.99
N PHE A 54 1.25 4.58 -7.12
CA PHE A 54 0.92 5.54 -6.06
C PHE A 54 0.54 6.91 -6.63
N SER A 55 -0.28 7.65 -5.90
CA SER A 55 -0.61 9.07 -6.14
C SER A 55 -0.20 9.92 -4.94
N GLY A 56 -0.37 11.25 -5.01
CA GLY A 56 -0.08 12.17 -3.90
C GLY A 56 1.02 13.19 -4.17
N SER A 57 1.40 13.95 -3.13
CA SER A 57 2.32 15.09 -3.23
C SER A 57 1.84 16.11 -4.29
N ASN A 58 2.72 16.55 -5.18
CA ASN A 58 2.44 17.51 -6.24
C ASN A 58 1.88 16.88 -7.54
N ARG A 59 1.46 15.60 -7.49
CA ARG A 59 0.83 14.92 -8.63
C ARG A 59 -0.67 15.24 -8.65
N PRO A 60 -1.24 15.60 -9.81
CA PRO A 60 -2.68 15.76 -9.94
C PRO A 60 -3.44 14.48 -9.56
N ASP A 61 -4.66 14.62 -9.04
CA ASP A 61 -5.47 13.49 -8.56
C ASP A 61 -5.86 12.49 -9.68
N TYR A 62 -5.75 12.88 -10.95
CA TYR A 62 -5.95 11.95 -12.09
C TYR A 62 -4.73 11.04 -12.35
N CYS A 63 -3.62 11.21 -11.62
CA CYS A 63 -2.42 10.42 -11.74
C CYS A 63 -2.34 9.37 -10.61
N GLY A 64 -2.25 8.10 -10.98
CA GLY A 64 -2.11 6.99 -10.02
C GLY A 64 -3.45 6.39 -9.60
N HIS A 65 -3.41 5.47 -8.63
CA HIS A 65 -4.61 4.80 -8.14
C HIS A 65 -5.23 5.58 -6.96
N PRO A 66 -6.55 5.83 -6.94
CA PRO A 66 -7.21 6.60 -5.89
C PRO A 66 -7.02 6.02 -4.47
N GLU A 67 -7.00 4.69 -4.36
CA GLU A 67 -6.80 4.00 -3.07
C GLU A 67 -5.33 3.86 -2.65
N LEU A 68 -4.37 4.29 -3.49
CA LEU A 68 -2.93 4.30 -3.20
C LEU A 68 -2.40 5.73 -3.13
N LYS A 69 -3.20 6.64 -2.59
CA LYS A 69 -2.80 8.02 -2.35
C LYS A 69 -1.89 8.10 -1.13
N LEU A 70 -0.68 8.60 -1.35
CA LEU A 70 0.29 8.87 -0.31
C LEU A 70 0.16 10.33 0.14
N ASP A 71 0.16 10.51 1.45
CA ASP A 71 0.21 11.80 2.10
C ASP A 71 1.58 12.00 2.76
N CYS A 72 1.95 13.25 3.01
CA CYS A 72 3.21 13.60 3.67
C CYS A 72 2.92 14.64 4.75
N SER A 73 2.91 14.22 6.01
CA SER A 73 2.69 15.12 7.17
C SER A 73 4.02 15.32 7.88
N ASP A 74 4.58 16.53 7.87
CA ASP A 74 5.79 16.88 8.62
C ASP A 74 6.99 15.91 8.42
N LEU A 75 7.18 15.44 7.18
CA LEU A 75 8.18 14.45 6.71
C LEU A 75 7.84 12.98 6.94
N ASP A 76 6.71 12.66 7.57
CA ASP A 76 6.23 11.29 7.70
C ASP A 76 5.34 10.91 6.49
N PRO A 77 5.74 9.94 5.67
CA PRO A 77 4.90 9.43 4.59
C PRO A 77 3.80 8.53 5.15
N GLU A 78 2.58 8.75 4.70
CA GLU A 78 1.38 8.07 5.20
C GLU A 78 0.50 7.58 4.05
N ILE A 79 -0.28 6.54 4.33
CA ILE A 79 -1.34 6.06 3.45
C ILE A 79 -2.59 5.79 4.28
N THR A 80 -3.73 6.28 3.79
CA THR A 80 -5.02 6.01 4.43
C THR A 80 -5.76 4.93 3.66
N VAL A 81 -6.03 3.82 4.35
CA VAL A 81 -6.80 2.70 3.84
C VAL A 81 -8.12 2.63 4.59
N LYS A 82 -9.22 2.91 3.88
CA LYS A 82 -10.58 3.00 4.46
C LYS A 82 -10.65 3.99 5.62
N LYS A 83 -10.62 3.51 6.86
CA LYS A 83 -10.75 4.30 8.10
C LYS A 83 -9.46 4.38 8.90
N LEU A 84 -8.40 3.71 8.45
CA LEU A 84 -7.14 3.59 9.17
C LEU A 84 -6.03 4.26 8.40
N THR A 85 -5.25 5.06 9.11
CA THR A 85 -4.04 5.69 8.59
C THR A 85 -2.84 4.86 9.00
N TYR A 86 -1.92 4.68 8.07
CA TYR A 86 -0.72 3.89 8.23
C TYR A 86 0.50 4.75 7.90
N LYS A 87 1.54 4.66 8.71
CA LYS A 87 2.88 5.14 8.37
C LYS A 87 3.49 4.23 7.32
N VAL A 88 4.06 4.80 6.26
CA VAL A 88 4.81 4.06 5.25
C VAL A 88 6.23 3.86 5.76
N LEU A 89 6.61 2.61 5.96
CA LEU A 89 7.94 2.22 6.42
C LEU A 89 8.91 2.01 5.24
N GLY A 90 8.37 1.59 4.09
CA GLY A 90 9.18 1.28 2.92
C GLY A 90 8.33 0.97 1.70
N ILE A 91 8.88 1.31 0.54
CA ILE A 91 8.33 0.93 -0.77
C ILE A 91 9.48 0.35 -1.59
N ASN A 92 9.30 -0.88 -2.06
CA ASN A 92 10.26 -1.53 -2.94
C ASN A 92 9.62 -1.80 -4.30
N SER A 93 10.04 -1.03 -5.30
CA SER A 93 9.51 -1.13 -6.66
C SER A 93 9.91 -2.43 -7.38
N GLN A 94 11.01 -3.08 -6.98
CA GLN A 94 11.46 -4.33 -7.60
C GLN A 94 10.60 -5.51 -7.13
N SER A 95 10.37 -5.63 -5.83
CA SER A 95 9.51 -6.67 -5.25
C SER A 95 8.03 -6.30 -5.27
N GLN A 96 7.69 -5.07 -5.65
CA GLN A 96 6.33 -4.51 -5.61
C GLN A 96 5.70 -4.59 -4.22
N THR A 97 6.51 -4.34 -3.18
CA THR A 97 6.07 -4.42 -1.78
C THR A 97 5.94 -3.05 -1.15
N LEU A 98 4.89 -2.89 -0.36
CA LEU A 98 4.61 -1.73 0.49
C LEU A 98 4.62 -2.21 1.94
N SER A 99 5.52 -1.69 2.75
CA SER A 99 5.62 -1.98 4.17
C SER A 99 5.05 -0.82 4.96
N VAL A 100 4.11 -1.10 5.86
CA VAL A 100 3.35 -0.09 6.60
C VAL A 100 3.16 -0.49 8.06
N ALA A 101 3.03 0.51 8.94
CA ALA A 101 2.60 0.33 10.33
C ALA A 101 1.37 1.19 10.60
N ARG A 102 0.41 0.66 11.35
CA ARG A 102 -0.78 1.44 11.75
C ARG A 102 -0.33 2.64 12.60
N LYS A 103 -0.71 3.85 12.20
CA LYS A 103 -0.17 5.09 12.77
C LYS A 103 -0.40 5.19 14.27
N ASP A 104 -1.63 4.92 14.70
CA ASP A 104 -2.02 4.90 16.11
C ASP A 104 -1.23 3.90 16.95
N TYR A 105 -0.89 2.72 16.40
CA TYR A 105 -0.04 1.74 17.09
C TYR A 105 1.42 2.18 17.17
N ALA A 106 1.94 2.79 16.10
CA ALA A 106 3.31 3.28 16.05
C ALA A 106 3.53 4.45 17.02
N GLU A 107 2.55 5.34 17.16
CA GLU A 107 2.64 6.53 18.02
C GLU A 107 2.32 6.22 19.49
N ASN A 108 1.35 5.35 19.76
CA ASN A 108 0.87 5.06 21.11
C ASN A 108 1.25 3.66 21.62
N ASN A 109 2.34 3.07 21.13
CA ASN A 109 2.87 1.79 21.62
C ASN A 109 1.79 0.67 21.70
N ILE A 110 1.03 0.48 20.62
CA ILE A 110 -0.04 -0.54 20.51
C ILE A 110 -1.20 -0.33 21.53
N CYS A 111 -1.32 0.87 22.10
CA CYS A 111 -2.42 1.25 22.98
C CYS A 111 -3.34 2.27 22.28
N PRO A 112 -4.23 1.81 21.37
CA PRO A 112 -5.08 2.71 20.61
C PRO A 112 -6.18 3.29 21.49
N THR A 113 -6.65 4.49 21.15
CA THR A 113 -7.83 5.11 21.77
C THR A 113 -9.14 4.54 21.23
N LEU A 114 -9.11 3.93 20.05
CA LEU A 114 -10.26 3.31 19.39
C LEU A 114 -9.87 1.93 18.85
N LEU A 115 -10.67 0.92 19.19
CA LEU A 115 -10.47 -0.44 18.70
C LEU A 115 -11.10 -0.58 17.31
N LEU A 116 -10.24 -0.66 16.31
CA LEU A 116 -10.62 -0.91 14.92
C LEU A 116 -9.85 -2.11 14.40
N ASN A 117 -10.59 -3.03 13.78
CA ASN A 117 -9.98 -4.15 13.06
C ASN A 117 -9.28 -3.64 11.81
N THR A 118 -8.05 -4.12 11.59
CA THR A 118 -7.30 -3.82 10.39
C THR A 118 -8.08 -4.32 9.18
N THR A 119 -8.49 -3.37 8.34
CA THR A 119 -9.27 -3.69 7.14
C THR A 119 -8.38 -3.53 5.92
N TRP A 120 -8.27 -4.60 5.14
CA TRP A 120 -7.46 -4.61 3.94
C TRP A 120 -8.19 -4.04 2.71
N ILE A 121 -7.43 -3.69 1.67
CA ILE A 121 -7.95 -3.39 0.32
C ILE A 121 -7.90 -4.69 -0.51
N PRO A 122 -8.99 -5.47 -0.55
CA PRO A 122 -9.03 -6.68 -1.36
C PRO A 122 -8.77 -6.35 -2.83
N ASN A 123 -8.05 -7.23 -3.52
CA ASN A 123 -7.73 -7.18 -4.96
C ASN A 123 -6.69 -6.13 -5.39
N LEU A 124 -6.33 -5.15 -4.56
CA LEU A 124 -5.32 -4.14 -4.91
C LEU A 124 -3.96 -4.41 -4.29
N LEU A 125 -3.97 -4.87 -3.04
CA LEU A 125 -2.78 -5.26 -2.30
C LEU A 125 -2.97 -6.73 -1.89
N ASN A 126 -1.88 -7.48 -1.74
CA ASN A 126 -1.90 -8.82 -1.14
C ASN A 126 -0.84 -8.90 -0.04
N TYR A 127 -1.12 -9.69 0.99
CA TYR A 127 -0.11 -10.08 1.96
C TYR A 127 0.98 -10.89 1.27
N THR A 128 2.22 -10.65 1.68
CA THR A 128 3.43 -11.38 1.32
C THR A 128 3.57 -12.64 2.15
N SER A 129 4.55 -13.49 1.82
CA SER A 129 4.89 -14.67 2.64
C SER A 129 5.40 -14.33 4.04
N ASP A 130 5.92 -13.11 4.21
CA ASP A 130 6.57 -12.66 5.45
C ASP A 130 5.54 -12.09 6.43
N ASP A 131 4.28 -11.95 6.00
CA ASP A 131 3.20 -11.45 6.82
C ASP A 131 2.66 -12.55 7.75
N HIS A 132 2.49 -12.18 9.02
CA HIS A 132 1.93 -13.04 10.05
C HIS A 132 0.72 -12.39 10.68
N ASN A 133 -0.36 -13.16 10.85
CA ASN A 133 -1.54 -12.69 11.54
C ASN A 133 -1.24 -12.53 13.03
N ILE A 134 -1.45 -11.31 13.53
CA ILE A 134 -1.37 -10.98 14.95
C ILE A 134 -2.77 -10.63 15.43
N THR A 135 -3.20 -11.27 16.52
CA THR A 135 -4.44 -10.92 17.22
C THR A 135 -4.07 -10.21 18.51
N ILE A 136 -4.74 -9.08 18.79
CA ILE A 136 -4.46 -8.24 19.94
C ILE A 136 -5.73 -8.13 20.78
N TYR A 137 -5.60 -8.47 22.05
CA TYR A 137 -6.66 -8.47 23.05
C TYR A 137 -6.40 -7.35 24.06
N TYR A 138 -7.49 -6.73 24.49
CA TYR A 138 -7.48 -5.52 25.28
C TYR A 138 -8.33 -5.69 26.54
N GLY A 139 -7.93 -5.04 27.64
CA GLY A 139 -8.65 -5.11 28.92
C GLY A 139 -8.48 -6.45 29.62
N CYS A 140 -7.35 -7.12 29.41
CA CYS A 140 -7.06 -8.41 30.02
C CYS A 140 -6.65 -8.26 31.50
N PRO A 141 -6.81 -9.31 32.33
CA PRO A 141 -6.31 -9.31 33.70
C PRO A 141 -4.79 -9.13 33.74
N ALA A 142 -4.28 -8.38 34.73
CA ALA A 142 -2.84 -8.16 34.87
C ALA A 142 -2.07 -9.43 35.28
N GLN A 143 -2.75 -10.43 35.87
CA GLN A 143 -2.14 -11.69 36.30
C GLN A 143 -2.84 -12.88 35.64
N GLY A 144 -2.16 -14.03 35.63
CA GLY A 144 -2.69 -15.27 35.06
C GLY A 144 -2.45 -15.44 33.56
N ALA A 145 -1.75 -14.50 32.93
CA ALA A 145 -1.32 -14.62 31.54
C ALA A 145 -0.28 -15.76 31.41
N PRO A 146 -0.47 -16.75 30.53
CA PRO A 146 0.52 -17.79 30.29
C PRO A 146 1.69 -17.22 29.47
N THR A 147 2.92 -17.50 29.86
CA THR A 147 4.11 -17.10 29.09
C THR A 147 4.37 -18.13 27.99
N LEU A 148 4.07 -17.78 26.73
CA LEU A 148 4.22 -18.67 25.58
C LEU A 148 4.98 -17.96 24.45
N ALA A 149 5.78 -18.72 23.68
CA ALA A 149 6.48 -18.18 22.51
C ALA A 149 5.49 -17.55 21.52
N ASN A 150 5.84 -16.45 20.86
CA ASN A 150 4.96 -15.72 19.93
C ASN A 150 3.68 -15.16 20.59
N SER A 151 3.71 -14.93 21.90
CA SER A 151 2.67 -14.20 22.60
C SER A 151 3.24 -13.46 23.79
N SER A 152 2.66 -12.32 24.14
CA SER A 152 3.06 -11.60 25.34
C SER A 152 1.98 -10.64 25.82
N GLN A 153 2.05 -10.32 27.10
CA GLN A 153 1.29 -9.26 27.71
C GLN A 153 2.00 -7.92 27.49
N PHE A 154 1.23 -6.85 27.34
CA PHE A 154 1.73 -5.48 27.28
C PHE A 154 0.87 -4.56 28.12
N THR A 155 1.46 -3.45 28.58
CA THR A 155 0.79 -2.51 29.47
C THR A 155 0.44 -1.22 28.74
N CYS A 156 -0.79 -0.78 28.91
CA CYS A 156 -1.26 0.56 28.56
C CYS A 156 -1.52 1.35 29.85
N THR A 157 -1.65 2.68 29.75
CA THR A 157 -1.85 3.54 30.93
C THR A 157 -3.08 3.16 31.75
N ALA A 158 -4.16 2.68 31.11
CA ALA A 158 -5.43 2.39 31.77
C ALA A 158 -5.80 0.89 31.83
N MET A 159 -5.01 0.02 31.19
CA MET A 159 -5.41 -1.37 30.94
C MET A 159 -4.21 -2.23 30.56
N THR A 160 -4.41 -3.53 30.60
CA THR A 160 -3.44 -4.51 30.14
C THR A 160 -3.94 -5.14 28.85
N GLY A 161 -3.04 -5.33 27.90
CA GLY A 161 -3.32 -6.03 26.65
C GLY A 161 -2.51 -7.32 26.55
N TYR A 162 -2.89 -8.17 25.60
CA TYR A 162 -2.19 -9.41 25.30
C TYR A 162 -2.24 -9.64 23.79
N PHE A 163 -1.13 -10.05 23.18
CA PHE A 163 -1.14 -10.39 21.75
C PHE A 163 -0.73 -11.85 21.50
N THR A 164 -1.23 -12.40 20.41
CA THR A 164 -0.81 -13.70 19.87
C THR A 164 -0.41 -13.53 18.41
N ALA A 165 0.77 -14.03 18.04
CA ALA A 165 1.31 -14.01 16.68
C ALA A 165 1.27 -15.44 16.09
N VAL A 166 0.10 -16.08 16.19
CA VAL A 166 -0.15 -17.41 15.62
C VAL A 166 -1.47 -17.38 14.87
N SER A 167 -1.55 -18.15 13.78
CA SER A 167 -2.79 -18.29 13.01
C SER A 167 -3.85 -19.14 13.73
N ASN A 168 -3.43 -20.02 14.63
CA ASN A 168 -4.33 -20.88 15.39
C ASN A 168 -3.79 -21.12 16.80
N LEU A 169 -4.64 -20.92 17.82
CA LEU A 169 -4.29 -21.13 19.22
C LEU A 169 -3.96 -22.60 19.55
N SER A 170 -4.39 -23.54 18.71
CA SER A 170 -4.02 -24.97 18.84
C SER A 170 -2.50 -25.21 18.75
N GLN A 171 -1.75 -24.28 18.15
CA GLN A 171 -0.28 -24.34 18.09
C GLN A 171 0.37 -24.29 19.48
N PHE A 172 -0.35 -23.80 20.50
CA PHE A 172 0.12 -23.82 21.90
C PHE A 172 -0.06 -25.17 22.61
N GLY A 173 -0.58 -26.18 21.91
CA GLY A 173 -0.71 -27.55 22.43
C GLY A 173 -1.48 -27.60 23.74
N SER A 174 -0.88 -28.18 24.77
CA SER A 174 -1.49 -28.33 26.11
C SER A 174 -1.79 -27.00 26.80
N SER A 175 -1.16 -25.90 26.40
CA SER A 175 -1.40 -24.57 26.98
C SER A 175 -2.56 -23.83 26.32
N ALA A 176 -3.10 -24.33 25.20
CA ALA A 176 -4.15 -23.68 24.44
C ALA A 176 -5.42 -23.44 25.29
N SER A 177 -5.83 -24.41 26.11
CA SER A 177 -7.03 -24.29 26.96
C SER A 177 -6.89 -23.17 28.01
N ASN A 178 -5.76 -23.11 28.69
CA ASN A 178 -5.46 -22.07 29.67
C ASN A 178 -5.41 -20.69 29.01
N LEU A 179 -4.78 -20.58 27.85
CA LEU A 179 -4.73 -19.34 27.09
C LEU A 179 -6.12 -18.89 26.65
N ILE A 180 -6.94 -19.79 26.07
CA ILE A 180 -8.31 -19.46 25.65
C ILE A 180 -9.14 -18.96 26.86
N SER A 181 -9.03 -19.63 28.01
CA SER A 181 -9.71 -19.22 29.23
C SER A 181 -9.28 -17.81 29.69
N TYR A 182 -7.97 -17.52 29.64
CA TYR A 182 -7.44 -16.20 29.94
C TYR A 182 -7.92 -15.14 28.94
N LEU A 183 -7.86 -15.42 27.63
CA LEU A 183 -8.29 -14.50 26.59
C LEU A 183 -9.80 -14.19 26.66
N ALA A 184 -10.62 -15.16 27.06
CA ALA A 184 -12.06 -14.97 27.28
C ALA A 184 -12.39 -13.98 28.42
N SER A 185 -11.42 -13.66 29.28
CA SER A 185 -11.58 -12.65 30.33
C SER A 185 -11.17 -11.23 29.89
N CYS A 186 -10.64 -11.08 28.68
CA CYS A 186 -10.34 -9.77 28.08
C CYS A 186 -11.64 -9.09 27.61
N LYS A 187 -11.66 -7.76 27.58
CA LYS A 187 -12.88 -6.95 27.43
C LYS A 187 -13.37 -6.78 25.99
N ASP A 188 -12.47 -6.86 25.01
CA ASP A 188 -12.77 -6.56 23.60
C ASP A 188 -12.19 -7.62 22.66
N SER A 189 -12.81 -8.81 22.65
CA SER A 189 -12.54 -9.88 21.68
C SER A 189 -13.75 -10.04 20.74
N ASP A 190 -14.04 -9.04 19.91
CA ASP A 190 -14.99 -9.16 18.79
C ASP A 190 -14.31 -8.92 17.42
#